data_AF-V4RN24-F1
#
_entry.id   AF-V4RN24-F1
#
_cell.length_a   1.000
_cell.length_b   1.000
_cell.length_c   1.000
_cell.angle_alpha   90.00
_cell.angle_beta   90.00
_cell.angle_gamma   90.00
#
_symmetry.space_group_name_H-M   'P 1'
#
loop_
_entity.id
_entity.type
_entity.pdbx_description
1 polymer ?
#
loop_
_entity_poly.entity_id
_entity_poly.type
_entity_poly.pdbx_seq_one_letter_code
_entity_poly.pdbx_strand_id
1 'polypeptide(L)'
;MAQLKTHKERKTSKSKAKACLFSTVSSTIFTRIMNLESAKSIWDYLKKEYQGNERTKNMQALNLIREFEMLKMKETETIKDYSDKLQSIVNKVRLLGKDFSYERIVQKIHITVPEIYEFKISSLEESKDLSRISLAELVNALQTQEQRRIMRKEETMEGALQAKVKSSGGGKDMNNKKKKKWQQQ
;
A
#
# COMPACT_ATOMS: atom_id res chain seq x y z
N MET A 1 52.38 -0.32 -23.83
CA MET A 1 51.36 0.73 -24.07
C MET A 1 50.03 0.53 -23.32
N ALA A 2 49.53 -0.71 -23.15
CA ALA A 2 48.26 -0.97 -22.45
C ALA A 2 48.21 -0.56 -20.95
N GLN A 3 49.34 -0.68 -20.22
CA GLN A 3 49.43 -0.28 -18.80
C GLN A 3 49.37 1.25 -18.59
N LEU A 4 49.92 2.03 -19.54
CA LEU A 4 49.93 3.49 -19.48
C LEU A 4 48.53 4.06 -19.75
N LYS A 5 47.81 3.45 -20.70
CA LYS A 5 46.42 3.80 -21.06
C LYS A 5 45.47 3.51 -19.88
N THR A 6 45.56 2.32 -19.29
CA THR A 6 44.73 1.92 -18.14
C THR A 6 45.01 2.76 -16.88
N HIS A 7 46.24 3.21 -16.64
CA HIS A 7 46.55 4.13 -15.54
C HIS A 7 45.93 5.52 -15.73
N LYS A 8 45.99 6.06 -16.95
CA LYS A 8 45.41 7.36 -17.31
C LYS A 8 43.88 7.33 -17.18
N GLU A 9 43.25 6.25 -17.65
CA GLU A 9 41.81 6.00 -17.48
C GLU A 9 41.40 5.94 -16.00
N ARG A 10 42.12 5.19 -15.16
CA ARG A 10 41.87 5.13 -13.70
C ARG A 10 41.99 6.50 -13.02
N LYS A 11 42.98 7.31 -13.40
CA LYS A 11 43.12 8.68 -12.87
C LYS A 11 41.94 9.56 -13.26
N THR A 12 41.55 9.57 -14.54
CA THR A 12 40.40 10.37 -15.00
C THR A 12 39.08 9.92 -14.36
N SER A 13 38.90 8.61 -14.15
CA SER A 13 37.71 8.06 -13.46
C SER A 13 37.62 8.53 -12.01
N LYS A 14 38.74 8.57 -11.27
CA LYS A 14 38.78 9.05 -9.89
C LYS A 14 38.43 10.54 -9.80
N SER A 15 38.96 11.35 -10.71
CA SER A 15 38.67 12.79 -10.77
C SER A 15 37.20 13.07 -11.12
N LYS A 16 36.63 12.31 -12.07
CA LYS A 16 35.20 12.41 -12.44
C LYS A 16 34.26 12.04 -11.29
N ALA A 17 34.56 10.98 -10.54
CA ALA A 17 33.77 10.58 -9.38
C ALA A 17 33.75 11.68 -8.29
N LYS A 18 34.90 12.31 -8.05
CA LYS A 18 35.03 13.41 -7.09
C LYS A 18 34.22 14.64 -7.53
N ALA A 19 34.34 15.04 -8.79
CA ALA A 19 33.57 16.15 -9.35
C ALA A 19 32.05 15.91 -9.28
N CYS A 20 31.60 14.68 -9.56
CA CYS A 20 30.20 14.30 -9.44
C CYS A 20 29.69 14.47 -8.00
N LEU A 21 30.41 13.93 -7.01
CA LEU A 21 30.04 14.06 -5.59
C LEU A 21 29.95 15.52 -5.14
N PHE A 22 30.86 16.37 -5.61
CA PHE A 22 30.83 17.81 -5.32
C PHE A 22 29.63 18.51 -5.96
N SER A 23 29.27 18.14 -7.18
CA SER A 23 28.12 18.75 -7.88
C SER A 23 26.77 18.37 -7.27
N THR A 24 26.68 17.23 -6.58
CA THR A 24 25.43 16.71 -6.01
C THR A 24 25.06 17.28 -4.65
N VAL A 25 26.01 17.93 -3.96
CA VAL A 25 25.80 18.39 -2.58
C VAL A 25 25.54 19.89 -2.53
N SER A 26 24.82 20.35 -1.50
CA SER A 26 24.63 21.79 -1.28
C SER A 26 25.95 22.47 -0.91
N SER A 27 26.03 23.79 -1.09
CA SER A 27 27.22 24.59 -0.74
C SER A 27 27.67 24.41 0.71
N THR A 28 26.71 24.22 1.64
CA THR A 28 26.96 23.95 3.06
C THR A 28 27.66 22.61 3.33
N ILE A 29 27.37 21.59 2.52
CA ILE A 29 27.97 20.27 2.62
C ILE A 29 29.31 20.26 1.87
N PHE A 30 29.37 20.95 0.73
CA PHE A 30 30.58 21.11 -0.07
C PHE A 30 31.75 21.66 0.77
N THR A 31 31.53 22.72 1.56
CA THR A 31 32.58 23.30 2.43
C THR A 31 33.11 22.32 3.47
N ARG A 32 32.31 21.33 3.89
CA ARG A 32 32.73 20.29 4.85
C ARG A 32 33.57 19.20 4.19
N ILE A 33 33.33 18.90 2.90
CA ILE A 33 33.97 17.78 2.18
C ILE A 33 35.08 18.21 1.21
N MET A 34 35.22 19.50 0.90
CA MET A 34 36.13 20.00 -0.13
C MET A 34 37.61 19.67 0.13
N ASN A 35 38.00 19.55 1.40
CA ASN A 35 39.37 19.21 1.80
C ASN A 35 39.68 17.70 1.71
N LEU A 36 38.70 16.85 1.41
CA LEU A 36 38.91 15.41 1.32
C LEU A 36 39.55 15.05 -0.03
N GLU A 37 40.64 14.29 0.03
CA GLU A 37 41.49 14.04 -1.14
C GLU A 37 40.86 13.07 -2.15
N SER A 38 40.15 12.05 -1.67
CA SER A 38 39.61 10.98 -2.50
C SER A 38 38.08 10.97 -2.57
N ALA A 39 37.53 10.49 -3.69
CA ALA A 39 36.09 10.25 -3.82
C ALA A 39 35.58 9.26 -2.74
N LYS A 40 36.41 8.29 -2.34
CA LYS A 40 36.09 7.34 -1.26
C LYS A 40 35.94 8.04 0.08
N SER A 41 36.90 8.89 0.46
CA SER A 41 36.82 9.64 1.73
C SER A 41 35.62 10.59 1.77
N ILE A 42 35.28 11.22 0.63
CA ILE A 42 34.06 12.04 0.52
C ILE A 42 32.81 11.19 0.74
N TRP A 43 32.73 10.06 0.05
CA TRP A 43 31.60 9.13 0.19
C TRP A 43 31.47 8.60 1.63
N ASP A 44 32.57 8.19 2.26
CA ASP A 44 32.57 7.68 3.63
C ASP A 44 32.16 8.76 4.65
N TYR A 45 32.58 10.03 4.44
CA TYR A 45 32.11 11.16 5.24
C TYR A 45 30.61 11.39 5.09
N LEU A 46 30.12 11.48 3.86
CA LEU A 46 28.69 11.68 3.57
C LEU A 46 27.86 10.52 4.15
N LYS A 47 28.36 9.30 4.04
CA LYS A 47 27.76 8.11 4.65
C LYS A 47 27.69 8.26 6.17
N LYS A 48 28.78 8.64 6.83
CA LYS A 48 28.81 8.80 8.28
C LYS A 48 27.87 9.90 8.77
N GLU A 49 27.83 11.04 8.08
CA GLU A 49 27.04 12.21 8.45
C GLU A 49 25.53 11.97 8.24
N TYR A 50 25.14 11.34 7.12
CA TYR A 50 23.74 11.31 6.68
C TYR A 50 23.05 9.95 6.75
N GLN A 51 23.79 8.84 6.72
CA GLN A 51 23.14 7.52 6.85
C GLN A 51 22.81 7.18 8.31
N GLY A 52 23.31 7.94 9.30
CA GLY A 52 23.27 7.56 10.71
C GLY A 52 24.16 6.35 11.00
N ASN A 53 24.41 6.06 12.28
CA ASN A 53 25.17 4.86 12.63
C ASN A 53 24.29 3.60 12.45
N GLU A 54 24.94 2.44 12.25
CA GLU A 54 24.25 1.16 12.03
C GLU A 54 23.30 0.81 13.18
N ARG A 55 23.61 1.23 14.41
CA ARG A 55 22.73 1.04 15.57
C ARG A 55 21.39 1.77 15.40
N THR A 56 21.39 3.01 14.94
CA THR A 56 20.16 3.79 14.71
C THR A 56 19.34 3.17 13.58
N LYS A 57 19.97 2.77 12.46
CA LYS A 57 19.26 2.08 11.37
C LYS A 57 18.64 0.76 11.83
N ASN A 58 19.39 -0.03 12.61
CA ASN A 58 18.87 -1.29 13.17
C ASN A 58 17.68 -1.03 14.09
N MET A 59 17.75 -0.01 14.95
CA MET A 59 16.64 0.35 15.84
C MET A 59 15.40 0.81 15.04
N GLN A 60 15.59 1.64 14.00
CA GLN A 60 14.50 2.05 13.11
C GLN A 60 13.86 0.85 12.40
N ALA A 61 14.67 -0.08 11.89
CA ALA A 61 14.17 -1.30 11.27
C ALA A 61 13.38 -2.17 12.25
N LEU A 62 13.85 -2.32 13.49
CA LEU A 62 13.12 -3.06 14.53
C LEU A 62 11.77 -2.41 14.86
N ASN A 63 11.73 -1.08 14.96
CA ASN A 63 10.48 -0.35 15.20
C ASN A 63 9.48 -0.52 14.04
N LEU A 64 9.95 -0.47 12.79
CA LEU A 64 9.12 -0.70 11.60
C LEU A 64 8.61 -2.15 11.53
N ILE A 65 9.46 -3.13 11.87
CA ILE A 65 9.03 -4.53 11.95
C ILE A 65 7.96 -4.69 13.03
N ARG A 66 8.12 -4.05 14.20
CA ARG A 66 7.10 -4.04 15.24
C ARG A 66 5.80 -3.39 14.77
N GLU A 67 5.88 -2.27 14.05
CA GLU A 67 4.72 -1.61 13.45
C GLU A 67 4.00 -2.54 12.47
N PHE A 68 4.75 -3.22 11.59
CA PHE A 68 4.22 -4.24 10.69
C PHE A 68 3.50 -5.36 11.45
N GLU A 69 4.10 -5.88 12.53
CA GLU A 69 3.48 -6.95 13.31
C GLU A 69 2.19 -6.50 14.02
N MET A 70 2.13 -5.26 14.49
CA MET A 70 0.93 -4.71 15.15
C MET A 70 -0.14 -4.26 14.16
N LEU A 71 0.22 -4.01 12.90
CA LEU A 71 -0.72 -3.56 11.89
C LEU A 71 -1.79 -4.64 11.66
N LYS A 72 -3.06 -4.24 11.71
CA LYS A 72 -4.21 -5.09 11.39
C LYS A 72 -5.18 -4.28 10.56
N MET A 73 -5.91 -4.96 9.68
CA MET A 73 -6.87 -4.26 8.86
C MET A 73 -8.09 -3.85 9.70
N LYS A 74 -8.52 -2.59 9.58
CA LYS A 74 -9.76 -2.08 10.20
C LYS A 74 -10.98 -2.45 9.36
N GLU A 75 -12.15 -2.53 9.98
CA GLU A 75 -13.40 -2.82 9.24
C GLU A 75 -13.81 -1.69 8.28
N THR A 76 -13.37 -0.46 8.55
CA THR A 76 -13.74 0.74 7.79
C THR A 76 -12.73 1.12 6.72
N GLU A 77 -11.57 0.48 6.66
CA GLU A 77 -10.56 0.79 5.66
C GLU A 77 -10.65 -0.13 4.45
N THR A 78 -10.22 0.37 3.29
CA THR A 78 -10.24 -0.41 2.05
C THR A 78 -9.05 -1.37 1.98
N ILE A 79 -9.17 -2.42 1.16
CA ILE A 79 -8.03 -3.32 0.88
C ILE A 79 -6.84 -2.54 0.31
N LYS A 80 -7.11 -1.53 -0.53
CA LYS A 80 -6.07 -0.67 -1.11
C LYS A 80 -5.32 0.10 -0.02
N ASP A 81 -6.04 0.78 0.87
CA ASP A 81 -5.42 1.57 1.94
C ASP A 81 -4.58 0.68 2.87
N TYR A 82 -5.09 -0.51 3.18
CA TYR A 82 -4.37 -1.49 4.00
C TYR A 82 -3.08 -1.98 3.31
N SER A 83 -3.17 -2.37 2.04
CA SER A 83 -2.03 -2.80 1.24
C SER A 83 -0.97 -1.70 1.09
N ASP A 84 -1.39 -0.45 0.87
CA ASP A 84 -0.49 0.70 0.75
C ASP A 84 0.30 0.95 2.05
N LYS A 85 -0.35 0.79 3.22
CA LYS A 85 0.32 0.87 4.53
C LYS A 85 1.36 -0.24 4.71
N LEU A 86 1.00 -1.49 4.41
CA LEU A 86 1.93 -2.63 4.46
C LEU A 86 3.14 -2.38 3.57
N GLN A 87 2.90 -2.00 2.32
CA GLN A 87 3.95 -1.76 1.33
C GLN A 87 4.86 -0.60 1.74
N SER A 88 4.29 0.46 2.32
CA SER A 88 5.05 1.60 2.86
C SER A 88 6.02 1.16 3.96
N ILE A 89 5.57 0.36 4.93
CA ILE A 89 6.44 -0.15 6.00
C ILE A 89 7.54 -1.04 5.43
N VAL A 90 7.18 -2.00 4.56
CA VAL A 90 8.14 -2.92 3.91
C VAL A 90 9.20 -2.16 3.12
N ASN A 91 8.80 -1.16 2.35
CA ASN A 91 9.73 -0.35 1.56
C ASN A 91 10.69 0.43 2.46
N LYS A 92 10.22 0.98 3.58
CA LYS A 92 11.09 1.65 4.57
C LYS A 92 12.09 0.68 5.18
N VAL A 93 11.69 -0.55 5.51
CA VAL A 93 12.61 -1.58 6.04
C VAL A 93 13.68 -1.94 5.00
N ARG A 94 13.29 -2.11 3.73
CA ARG A 94 14.23 -2.39 2.61
C ARG A 94 15.19 -1.23 2.35
N LEU A 95 14.73 0.02 2.47
CA LEU A 95 15.58 1.22 2.36
C LEU A 95 16.65 1.28 3.48
N LEU A 96 16.37 0.67 4.64
CA LEU A 96 17.35 0.52 5.72
C LEU A 96 18.33 -0.66 5.49
N GLY A 97 18.25 -1.32 4.33
CA GLY A 97 19.12 -2.44 3.97
C GLY A 97 18.77 -3.76 4.65
N LYS A 98 17.52 -3.93 5.10
CA LYS A 98 17.03 -5.18 5.68
C LYS A 98 16.13 -5.90 4.68
N ASP A 99 16.38 -7.18 4.51
CA ASP A 99 15.51 -8.02 3.71
C ASP A 99 14.16 -8.21 4.39
N PHE A 100 13.11 -8.23 3.56
CA PHE A 100 11.74 -8.45 4.00
C PHE A 100 11.02 -9.28 2.93
N SER A 101 10.69 -10.52 3.26
CA SER A 101 10.17 -11.50 2.30
C SER A 101 8.74 -11.17 1.88
N TYR A 102 8.41 -11.44 0.61
CA TYR A 102 7.04 -11.28 0.10
C TYR A 102 6.07 -12.27 0.74
N GLU A 103 6.53 -13.48 1.05
CA GLU A 103 5.75 -14.50 1.76
C GLU A 103 5.20 -13.97 3.09
N ARG A 104 6.01 -13.26 3.87
CA ARG A 104 5.57 -12.65 5.14
C ARG A 104 4.49 -11.61 4.94
N ILE A 105 4.52 -10.87 3.83
CA ILE A 105 3.50 -9.87 3.49
C ILE A 105 2.18 -10.57 3.13
N VAL A 106 2.23 -11.64 2.35
CA VAL A 106 1.06 -12.44 1.98
C VAL A 106 0.43 -13.08 3.22
N GLN A 107 1.23 -13.76 4.05
CA GLN A 107 0.77 -14.33 5.32
C GLN A 107 0.15 -13.27 6.23
N LYS A 108 0.76 -12.08 6.30
CA LYS A 108 0.22 -10.96 7.07
C LYS A 108 -1.17 -10.59 6.59
N ILE A 109 -1.39 -10.44 5.28
CA ILE A 109 -2.72 -10.15 4.72
C ILE A 109 -3.70 -11.26 5.11
N HIS A 110 -3.36 -12.53 4.92
CA HIS A 110 -4.26 -13.65 5.23
C HIS A 110 -4.75 -13.62 6.69
N ILE A 111 -3.85 -13.33 7.64
CA ILE A 111 -4.14 -13.37 9.08
C ILE A 111 -4.89 -12.13 9.59
N THR A 112 -4.79 -10.99 8.89
CA THR A 112 -5.19 -9.69 9.47
C THR A 112 -6.28 -8.95 8.73
N VAL A 113 -6.70 -9.43 7.56
CA VAL A 113 -7.91 -8.92 6.93
C VAL A 113 -9.15 -9.38 7.73
N PRO A 114 -10.26 -8.62 7.73
CA PRO A 114 -11.45 -9.01 8.44
C PRO A 114 -12.10 -10.28 7.86
N GLU A 115 -12.88 -10.98 8.67
CA GLU A 115 -13.55 -12.26 8.35
C GLU A 115 -14.35 -12.21 7.04
N ILE A 116 -14.83 -11.03 6.67
CA ILE A 116 -15.56 -10.82 5.41
C ILE A 116 -14.76 -11.25 4.17
N TYR A 117 -13.44 -11.32 4.25
CA TYR A 117 -12.55 -11.73 3.17
C TYR A 117 -12.14 -13.21 3.24
N GLU A 118 -12.40 -13.92 4.34
CA GLU A 118 -11.96 -15.30 4.56
C GLU A 118 -12.39 -16.24 3.44
N PHE A 119 -13.68 -16.22 3.07
CA PHE A 119 -14.19 -17.09 2.00
C PHE A 119 -13.38 -16.97 0.69
N LYS A 120 -12.95 -15.75 0.35
CA LYS A 120 -12.19 -15.52 -0.87
C LYS A 120 -10.73 -15.91 -0.72
N ILE A 121 -10.15 -15.74 0.47
CA ILE A 121 -8.83 -16.27 0.79
C ILE A 121 -8.85 -17.79 0.65
N SER A 122 -9.77 -18.49 1.32
CA SER A 122 -9.88 -19.96 1.24
C SER A 122 -10.07 -20.44 -0.21
N SER A 123 -10.93 -19.78 -0.99
CA SER A 123 -11.11 -20.10 -2.41
C SER A 123 -9.84 -19.89 -3.25
N LEU A 124 -9.00 -18.89 -2.91
CA LEU A 124 -7.72 -18.69 -3.58
C LEU A 124 -6.71 -19.77 -3.19
N GLU A 125 -6.66 -20.14 -1.91
CA GLU A 125 -5.77 -21.20 -1.39
C GLU A 125 -6.12 -22.58 -1.98
N GLU A 126 -7.40 -22.88 -2.19
CA GLU A 126 -7.85 -24.13 -2.80
C GLU A 126 -7.57 -24.18 -4.31
N SER A 127 -7.65 -23.03 -4.99
CA SER A 127 -7.47 -22.96 -6.46
C SER A 127 -6.01 -22.83 -6.89
N LYS A 128 -5.11 -22.39 -6.01
CA LYS A 128 -3.67 -22.20 -6.27
C LYS A 128 -2.87 -22.48 -4.99
N ASP A 129 -1.72 -23.16 -5.14
CA ASP A 129 -0.75 -23.26 -4.04
C ASP A 129 -0.41 -21.87 -3.47
N LEU A 130 -0.43 -21.75 -2.15
CA LEU A 130 -0.06 -20.53 -1.40
C LEU A 130 1.31 -19.95 -1.81
N SER A 131 2.24 -20.83 -2.19
CA SER A 131 3.59 -20.46 -2.64
C SER A 131 3.63 -19.83 -4.04
N ARG A 132 2.52 -19.91 -4.80
CA ARG A 132 2.42 -19.43 -6.18
C ARG A 132 1.58 -18.16 -6.32
N ILE A 133 0.82 -17.79 -5.29
CA ILE A 133 0.00 -16.56 -5.32
C ILE A 133 0.91 -15.36 -5.10
N SER A 134 1.00 -14.48 -6.10
CA SER A 134 1.71 -13.22 -5.94
C SER A 134 0.90 -12.22 -5.09
N LEU A 135 1.61 -11.30 -4.43
CA LEU A 135 0.98 -10.22 -3.65
C LEU A 135 -0.03 -9.42 -4.49
N ALA A 136 0.30 -9.14 -5.76
CA ALA A 136 -0.57 -8.38 -6.65
C ALA A 136 -1.87 -9.14 -6.97
N GLU A 137 -1.79 -10.44 -7.24
CA GLU A 137 -2.97 -11.26 -7.47
C GLU A 137 -3.88 -11.32 -6.25
N LEU A 138 -3.31 -11.49 -5.05
CA LEU A 138 -4.06 -11.50 -3.79
C LEU A 138 -4.80 -10.17 -3.58
N VAL A 139 -4.09 -9.05 -3.66
CA VAL A 139 -4.66 -7.70 -3.47
C VAL A 139 -5.77 -7.44 -4.49
N ASN A 140 -5.53 -7.75 -5.77
CA ASN A 140 -6.53 -7.57 -6.83
C ASN A 140 -7.78 -8.43 -6.62
N ALA A 141 -7.61 -9.68 -6.17
CA ALA A 141 -8.72 -10.58 -5.90
C ALA A 141 -9.59 -10.10 -4.73
N LEU A 142 -8.97 -9.58 -3.68
CA LEU A 142 -9.64 -9.00 -2.52
C LEU A 142 -10.35 -7.68 -2.88
N GLN A 143 -9.71 -6.80 -3.66
CA GLN A 143 -10.33 -5.57 -4.16
C GLN A 143 -11.54 -5.86 -5.06
N THR A 144 -11.45 -6.86 -5.93
CA THR A 144 -12.58 -7.27 -6.79
C THR A 144 -13.77 -7.73 -5.94
N GLN A 145 -13.53 -8.46 -4.85
CA GLN A 145 -14.58 -8.84 -3.92
C GLN A 145 -15.19 -7.62 -3.21
N GLU A 146 -14.35 -6.71 -2.72
CA GLU A 146 -14.77 -5.48 -2.06
C GLU A 146 -15.70 -4.66 -2.97
N GLN A 147 -15.32 -4.43 -4.22
CA GLN A 147 -16.14 -3.76 -5.23
C GLN A 147 -17.50 -4.45 -5.46
N ARG A 148 -17.52 -5.78 -5.63
CA ARG A 148 -18.77 -6.53 -5.80
C ARG A 148 -19.70 -6.45 -4.58
N ARG A 149 -19.15 -6.24 -3.39
CA ARG A 149 -19.95 -6.07 -2.16
C ARG A 149 -20.56 -4.68 -2.08
N ILE A 150 -19.81 -3.65 -2.50
CA ILE A 150 -20.29 -2.27 -2.56
C ILE A 150 -21.48 -2.17 -3.53
N MET A 151 -21.31 -2.66 -4.76
CA MET A 151 -22.38 -2.64 -5.78
C MET A 151 -23.68 -3.29 -5.29
N ARG A 152 -23.60 -4.47 -4.66
CA ARG A 152 -24.79 -5.16 -4.13
C ARG A 152 -25.47 -4.41 -2.98
N LYS A 153 -24.69 -3.71 -2.14
CA LYS A 153 -25.25 -2.89 -1.06
C LYS A 153 -25.97 -1.66 -1.60
N GLU A 154 -25.40 -1.02 -2.63
CA GLU A 154 -26.02 0.12 -3.33
C GLU A 154 -27.34 -0.29 -4.00
N GLU A 155 -27.35 -1.39 -4.76
CA GLU A 155 -28.57 -1.95 -5.37
C GLU A 155 -29.67 -2.24 -4.35
N THR A 156 -29.29 -2.80 -3.19
CA THR A 156 -30.24 -3.11 -2.11
C THR A 156 -30.82 -1.83 -1.48
N MET A 157 -29.99 -0.79 -1.32
CA MET A 157 -30.43 0.51 -0.79
C MET A 157 -31.35 1.26 -1.77
N GLU A 158 -31.04 1.26 -3.06
CA GLU A 158 -31.90 1.84 -4.10
C GLU A 158 -33.25 1.12 -4.18
N GLY A 159 -33.26 -0.22 -4.14
CA GLY A 159 -34.50 -1.01 -4.12
C GLY A 159 -35.38 -0.72 -2.90
N ALA A 160 -34.77 -0.58 -1.70
CA ALA A 160 -35.49 -0.24 -0.48
C ALA A 160 -36.07 1.19 -0.49
N LEU A 161 -35.33 2.15 -1.05
CA LEU A 161 -35.81 3.53 -1.23
C LEU A 161 -36.99 3.58 -2.21
N GLN A 162 -36.90 2.89 -3.35
CA GLN A 162 -37.99 2.82 -4.32
C GLN A 162 -39.25 2.15 -3.74
N ALA A 163 -39.09 1.10 -2.92
CA ALA A 163 -40.22 0.44 -2.25
C ALA A 163 -40.92 1.37 -1.23
N LYS A 164 -40.16 2.15 -0.46
CA LYS A 164 -40.73 3.16 0.47
C LYS A 164 -41.43 4.31 -0.25
N VAL A 165 -40.87 4.79 -1.37
CA VAL A 165 -41.51 5.85 -2.17
C VAL A 165 -42.84 5.38 -2.76
N LYS A 166 -42.92 4.14 -3.24
CA LYS A 166 -44.19 3.55 -3.71
C LYS A 166 -45.21 3.35 -2.59
N SER A 167 -44.76 3.01 -1.38
CA SER A 167 -45.65 2.87 -0.21
C SER A 167 -46.14 4.20 0.37
N SER A 168 -45.47 5.31 0.08
CA SER A 168 -45.78 6.65 0.62
C SER A 168 -46.68 7.50 -0.30
N GLY A 169 -46.91 7.09 -1.54
CA GLY A 169 -47.65 7.87 -2.55
C GLY A 169 -49.12 7.49 -2.76
N GLY A 170 -49.66 6.54 -2.00
CA GLY A 170 -50.96 5.92 -2.24
C GLY A 170 -52.10 6.36 -1.31
N GLY A 171 -52.17 7.65 -0.95
CA GLY A 171 -53.32 8.21 -0.23
C GLY A 171 -54.24 8.98 -1.18
N LYS A 172 -55.22 8.31 -1.80
CA LYS A 172 -56.34 9.01 -2.45
C LYS A 172 -57.66 8.41 -2.03
N ASP A 173 -58.42 9.28 -1.37
CA ASP A 173 -59.76 9.12 -0.82
C ASP A 173 -60.72 8.34 -1.72
N MET A 174 -61.49 7.43 -1.10
CA MET A 174 -62.84 7.10 -1.56
C MET A 174 -63.80 7.11 -0.37
N ASN A 175 -64.38 8.28 -0.10
CA ASN A 175 -65.55 8.41 0.75
C ASN A 175 -66.80 8.72 -0.10
N ASN A 176 -67.78 7.82 0.03
CA ASN A 176 -69.23 8.00 -0.03
C ASN A 176 -69.91 8.48 -1.32
N LYS A 177 -70.77 7.60 -1.88
CA LYS A 177 -72.14 7.97 -2.25
C LYS A 177 -73.06 6.74 -2.23
N LYS A 178 -73.80 6.59 -1.13
CA LYS A 178 -74.93 5.66 -0.99
C LYS A 178 -76.23 6.26 -1.57
N LYS A 179 -77.03 5.36 -2.17
CA LYS A 179 -78.50 5.34 -2.38
C LYS A 179 -79.12 6.02 -3.62
N LYS A 180 -79.76 5.20 -4.46
CA LYS A 180 -81.22 5.17 -4.74
C LYS A 180 -81.54 3.83 -5.44
N LYS A 181 -82.34 2.93 -4.86
CA LYS A 181 -83.82 2.87 -4.77
C LYS A 181 -84.39 2.02 -5.92
N TRP A 182 -84.78 0.78 -5.62
CA TRP A 182 -85.77 0.04 -6.40
C TRP A 182 -86.70 -0.72 -5.44
N GLN A 183 -87.98 -0.38 -5.50
CA GLN A 183 -89.11 -1.15 -5.00
C GLN A 183 -90.14 -1.19 -6.14
N GLN A 184 -90.76 -2.37 -6.29
CA GLN A 184 -91.91 -2.74 -7.13
C GLN A 184 -91.58 -2.94 -8.63
N GLN A 185 -92.02 -4.00 -9.29
CA GLN A 185 -93.15 -4.92 -9.03
C GLN A 185 -92.74 -6.38 -8.84
#